data_AF-A0A520BIH3-F1
#
_entry.id   AF-A0A520BIH3-F1
#
_cell.length_a   1.000
_cell.length_b   1.000
_cell.length_c   1.000
_cell.angle_alpha   90.00
_cell.angle_beta   90.00
_cell.angle_gamma   90.00
#
_symmetry.space_group_name_H-M   'P 1'
#
loop_
_entity.id
_entity.type
_entity.pdbx_description
1 polymer ?
#
loop_
_entity_poly.entity_id
_entity_poly.type
_entity_poly.pdbx_seq_one_letter_code
_entity_poly.pdbx_strand_id
1 'polypeptide(L)'
;MKKTYLLFAFLLISNFCFSQNVLSLFAKANEFFIKLEEQKFDTAHQYFDPAEQTKITPENLKTLWANVKSRMGELTALDAVQSKIQGDFYAVTLDAKFERQEQDFVLMFNKAEKIVGLYMPQKNVGYTKPFYVDTALVSEKSVYLQSGTHQLAAVITTPKNASNFPVVVLVHGSGPSDMDGTVGPNKPLKDIALGLAVNGIATVRYVKRTVIYPAEFTKAFTVKEEVVDDALAAVALAKTVKGADVKSVFVLGHSLGGMLAPRI
;
A
#
# COMPACT_ATOMS: atom_id res chain seq x y z
N MET A 1 21.93 57.24 -13.58
CA MET A 1 21.06 56.49 -12.65
C MET A 1 19.76 56.12 -13.36
N LYS A 2 19.59 54.87 -13.83
CA LYS A 2 18.30 54.29 -14.23
C LYS A 2 18.49 52.82 -14.61
N LYS A 3 17.50 52.00 -14.23
CA LYS A 3 17.22 50.59 -14.60
C LYS A 3 17.74 49.49 -13.65
N THR A 4 17.02 49.27 -12.55
CA THR A 4 17.03 47.99 -11.79
C THR A 4 15.62 47.48 -11.40
N TYR A 5 14.53 48.03 -11.96
CA TYR A 5 13.17 47.66 -11.55
C TYR A 5 12.50 46.49 -12.34
N LEU A 6 13.19 45.83 -13.28
CA LEU A 6 12.55 44.81 -14.14
C LEU A 6 12.58 43.37 -13.59
N LEU A 7 13.46 43.03 -12.63
CA LEU A 7 13.62 41.64 -12.18
C LEU A 7 12.56 41.18 -11.15
N PHE A 8 12.05 42.11 -10.33
CA PHE A 8 10.99 41.79 -9.34
C PHE A 8 9.61 41.60 -9.98
N ALA A 9 9.33 42.26 -11.12
CA ALA A 9 8.06 42.11 -11.83
C ALA A 9 7.93 40.71 -12.46
N PHE A 10 8.99 40.16 -13.05
CA PHE A 10 8.96 38.82 -13.67
C PHE A 10 8.75 37.69 -12.66
N LEU A 11 9.34 37.81 -11.46
CA LEU A 11 9.23 36.80 -10.40
C LEU A 11 7.86 36.84 -9.68
N LEU A 12 7.22 38.02 -9.63
CA LEU A 12 5.83 38.17 -9.19
C LEU A 12 4.84 37.65 -10.24
N ILE A 13 5.07 37.92 -11.53
CA ILE A 13 4.21 37.46 -12.64
C ILE A 13 4.25 35.94 -12.79
N SER A 14 5.40 35.29 -12.65
CA SER A 14 5.51 33.82 -12.75
C SER A 14 4.79 33.10 -11.60
N ASN A 15 4.87 33.63 -10.37
CA ASN A 15 4.13 33.09 -9.22
C ASN A 15 2.62 33.37 -9.33
N PHE A 16 2.22 34.51 -9.89
CA PHE A 16 0.81 34.81 -10.18
C PHE A 16 0.23 33.85 -11.24
N CYS A 17 0.95 33.62 -12.33
CA CYS A 17 0.50 32.75 -13.41
C CYS A 17 0.45 31.27 -12.97
N PHE A 18 1.39 30.83 -12.13
CA PHE A 18 1.37 29.49 -11.53
C PHE A 18 0.21 29.33 -10.53
N SER A 19 -0.02 30.33 -9.66
CA SER A 19 -1.14 30.33 -8.70
C SER A 19 -2.51 30.33 -9.40
N GLN A 20 -2.67 31.12 -10.47
CA GLN A 20 -3.89 31.13 -11.27
C GLN A 20 -4.18 29.77 -11.91
N ASN A 21 -3.15 29.09 -12.43
CA ASN A 21 -3.27 27.76 -13.01
C ASN A 21 -3.69 26.72 -11.95
N VAL A 22 -3.07 26.74 -10.75
CA VAL A 22 -3.46 25.83 -9.65
C VAL A 22 -4.91 26.04 -9.20
N LEU A 23 -5.35 27.29 -9.05
CA LEU A 23 -6.73 27.61 -8.66
C LEU A 23 -7.74 27.17 -9.73
N SER A 24 -7.42 27.36 -11.02
CA SER A 24 -8.24 26.86 -12.13
C SER A 24 -8.40 25.34 -12.07
N LEU A 25 -7.29 24.61 -11.89
CA LEU A 25 -7.31 23.16 -11.80
C LEU A 25 -8.09 22.65 -10.58
N PHE A 26 -7.97 23.31 -9.43
CA PHE A 26 -8.75 22.99 -8.24
C PHE A 26 -10.25 23.22 -8.46
N ALA A 27 -10.63 24.35 -9.07
CA ALA A 27 -12.01 24.64 -9.40
C ALA A 27 -12.59 23.58 -10.35
N LYS A 28 -11.89 23.25 -11.44
CA LYS A 28 -12.30 22.21 -12.40
C LYS A 28 -12.43 20.84 -11.77
N ALA A 29 -11.52 20.48 -10.87
CA ALA A 29 -11.58 19.21 -10.18
C ALA A 29 -12.78 19.13 -9.23
N ASN A 30 -13.06 20.20 -8.48
CA ASN A 30 -14.27 20.28 -7.65
C ASN A 30 -15.55 20.24 -8.49
N GLU A 31 -15.61 21.02 -9.57
CA GLU A 31 -16.76 21.03 -10.48
C GLU A 31 -17.03 19.66 -11.09
N PHE A 32 -15.98 18.90 -11.45
CA PHE A 32 -16.11 17.53 -11.93
C PHE A 32 -16.86 16.64 -10.92
N PHE A 33 -16.44 16.62 -9.64
CA PHE A 33 -17.13 15.83 -8.61
C PHE A 33 -18.52 16.35 -8.29
N ILE A 34 -18.75 17.67 -8.32
CA ILE A 34 -20.09 18.24 -8.21
C ILE A 34 -21.00 17.67 -9.31
N LYS A 35 -20.51 17.54 -10.57
CA LYS A 35 -21.30 16.91 -11.64
C LYS A 35 -21.58 15.44 -11.39
N LEU A 36 -20.66 14.70 -10.76
CA LEU A 36 -20.91 13.31 -10.35
C LEU A 36 -22.01 13.23 -9.28
N GLU A 37 -21.96 14.09 -8.25
CA GLU A 37 -22.99 14.15 -7.20
C GLU A 37 -24.36 14.59 -7.74
N GLU A 38 -24.39 15.53 -8.69
CA GLU A 38 -25.59 15.94 -9.41
C GLU A 38 -26.09 14.87 -10.42
N GLN A 39 -25.40 13.73 -10.54
CA GLN A 39 -25.66 12.66 -11.52
C GLN A 39 -25.63 13.13 -12.99
N LYS A 40 -24.91 14.24 -13.27
CA LYS A 40 -24.73 14.82 -14.61
C LYS A 40 -23.49 14.22 -15.28
N PHE A 41 -23.50 12.92 -15.51
CA PHE A 41 -22.34 12.17 -16.00
C PHE A 41 -21.89 12.58 -17.40
N ASP A 42 -22.80 12.96 -18.30
CA ASP A 42 -22.45 13.49 -19.62
C ASP A 42 -21.69 14.81 -19.52
N THR A 43 -22.06 15.67 -18.57
CA THR A 43 -21.35 16.93 -18.33
C THR A 43 -20.00 16.69 -17.65
N ALA A 44 -19.93 15.75 -16.70
CA ALA A 44 -18.67 15.35 -16.06
C ALA A 44 -17.68 14.78 -17.10
N HIS A 45 -18.19 14.01 -18.06
CA HIS A 45 -17.40 13.42 -19.14
C HIS A 45 -16.68 14.46 -20.01
N GLN A 46 -17.28 15.64 -20.21
CA GLN A 46 -16.68 16.73 -21.01
C GLN A 46 -15.40 17.34 -20.39
N TYR A 47 -15.12 17.07 -19.10
CA TYR A 47 -13.88 17.49 -18.45
C TYR A 47 -12.68 16.65 -18.88
N PHE A 48 -12.91 15.44 -19.39
CA PHE A 48 -11.84 14.60 -19.92
C PHE A 48 -11.29 15.14 -21.24
N ASP A 49 -10.03 14.83 -21.50
CA ASP A 49 -9.42 15.04 -22.80
C ASP A 49 -10.14 14.21 -23.87
N PRO A 50 -10.31 14.70 -25.11
CA PRO A 50 -11.00 13.96 -26.17
C PRO A 50 -10.46 12.54 -26.40
N ALA A 51 -9.14 12.32 -26.24
CA ALA A 51 -8.58 10.98 -26.36
C ALA A 51 -9.07 10.03 -25.27
N GLU A 52 -9.24 10.52 -24.04
CA GLU A 52 -9.74 9.72 -22.91
C GLU A 52 -11.27 9.56 -22.94
N GLN A 53 -11.99 10.53 -23.49
CA GLN A 53 -13.45 10.44 -23.69
C GLN A 53 -13.86 9.23 -24.56
N THR A 54 -12.98 8.77 -25.45
CA THR A 54 -13.24 7.56 -26.26
C THR A 54 -13.13 6.26 -25.48
N LYS A 55 -12.44 6.27 -24.33
CA LYS A 55 -12.15 5.09 -23.50
C LYS A 55 -13.02 5.04 -22.25
N ILE A 56 -13.37 6.20 -21.71
CA ILE A 56 -14.18 6.37 -20.50
C ILE A 56 -15.52 6.92 -20.95
N THR A 57 -16.60 6.20 -20.76
CA THR A 57 -17.96 6.65 -21.10
C THR A 57 -18.67 7.28 -19.89
N PRO A 58 -19.73 8.09 -20.09
CA PRO A 58 -20.58 8.56 -19.00
C PRO A 58 -21.12 7.42 -18.12
N GLU A 59 -21.45 6.25 -18.69
CA GLU A 59 -21.91 5.08 -17.94
C GLU A 59 -20.81 4.48 -17.06
N ASN A 60 -19.54 4.53 -17.50
CA ASN A 60 -18.41 4.14 -16.65
C ASN A 60 -18.28 5.07 -15.44
N LEU A 61 -18.46 6.38 -15.61
CA LEU A 61 -18.44 7.35 -14.51
C LEU A 61 -19.59 7.12 -13.52
N LYS A 62 -20.79 6.84 -14.04
CA LYS A 62 -21.95 6.49 -13.22
C LYS A 62 -21.70 5.22 -12.40
N THR A 63 -21.20 4.17 -13.03
CA THR A 63 -20.89 2.90 -12.36
C THR A 63 -19.81 3.10 -11.30
N LEU A 64 -18.75 3.85 -11.62
CA LEU A 64 -17.69 4.20 -10.67
C LEU A 64 -18.25 4.91 -9.45
N TRP A 65 -19.03 5.97 -9.67
CA TRP A 65 -19.55 6.80 -8.58
C TRP A 65 -20.55 6.02 -7.72
N ALA A 66 -21.43 5.22 -8.32
CA ALA A 66 -22.34 4.35 -7.59
C ALA A 66 -21.60 3.35 -6.67
N ASN A 67 -20.51 2.75 -7.17
CA ASN A 67 -19.68 1.83 -6.38
C ASN A 67 -18.95 2.53 -5.22
N VAL A 68 -18.50 3.77 -5.43
CA VAL A 68 -17.93 4.59 -4.35
C VAL A 68 -18.97 4.83 -3.27
N LYS A 69 -20.15 5.34 -3.64
CA LYS A 69 -21.24 5.65 -2.69
C LYS A 69 -21.74 4.40 -1.96
N SER A 70 -21.87 3.26 -2.64
CA SER A 70 -22.31 2.01 -2.00
C SER A 70 -21.32 1.51 -0.93
N ARG A 71 -20.01 1.73 -1.13
CA ARG A 71 -18.96 1.32 -0.20
C ARG A 71 -18.73 2.33 0.91
N MET A 72 -18.76 3.63 0.60
CA MET A 72 -18.27 4.70 1.47
C MET A 72 -19.39 5.52 2.11
N GLY A 73 -20.62 5.45 1.59
CA GLY A 73 -21.74 6.29 1.99
C GLY A 73 -21.82 7.59 1.20
N GLU A 74 -22.65 8.52 1.67
CA GLU A 74 -22.81 9.83 1.03
C GLU A 74 -21.55 10.71 1.21
N LEU A 75 -21.32 11.64 0.27
CA LEU A 75 -20.19 12.55 0.31
C LEU A 75 -20.57 13.72 1.23
N THR A 76 -19.73 14.02 2.22
CA THR A 76 -20.00 15.05 3.23
C THR A 76 -19.10 16.27 3.07
N ALA A 77 -17.87 16.08 2.59
CA ALA A 77 -16.94 17.16 2.26
C ALA A 77 -15.99 16.74 1.14
N LEU A 78 -15.48 17.72 0.38
CA LEU A 78 -14.50 17.53 -0.67
C LEU A 78 -13.61 18.76 -0.75
N ASP A 79 -12.32 18.59 -0.51
CA ASP A 79 -11.35 19.67 -0.49
C ASP A 79 -10.18 19.37 -1.43
N ALA A 80 -9.83 20.29 -2.33
CA ALA A 80 -8.61 20.19 -3.11
C ALA A 80 -7.42 20.58 -2.21
N VAL A 81 -6.60 19.59 -1.83
CA VAL A 81 -5.56 19.75 -0.79
C VAL A 81 -4.15 19.90 -1.36
N GLN A 82 -3.93 19.50 -2.61
CA GLN A 82 -2.61 19.53 -3.21
C GLN A 82 -2.64 19.64 -4.74
N SER A 83 -1.70 20.39 -5.31
CA SER A 83 -1.34 20.32 -6.73
C SER A 83 0.16 20.07 -6.87
N LYS A 84 0.56 19.18 -7.78
CA LYS A 84 1.97 18.89 -8.08
C LYS A 84 2.16 18.67 -9.58
N ILE A 85 3.28 19.16 -10.12
CA ILE A 85 3.72 18.79 -11.48
C ILE A 85 4.31 17.38 -11.45
N GLN A 86 3.83 16.50 -12.32
CA GLN A 86 4.31 15.13 -12.49
C GLN A 86 4.58 14.86 -13.97
N GLY A 87 5.84 15.03 -14.38
CA GLY A 87 6.23 15.00 -15.79
C GLY A 87 5.57 16.14 -16.57
N ASP A 88 4.85 15.80 -17.64
CA ASP A 88 4.11 16.75 -18.47
C ASP A 88 2.68 17.09 -17.96
N PHE A 89 2.29 16.53 -16.82
CA PHE A 89 0.93 16.65 -16.27
C PHE A 89 0.91 17.36 -14.92
N TYR A 90 -0.27 17.86 -14.56
CA TYR A 90 -0.57 18.41 -13.24
C TYR A 90 -1.44 17.42 -12.47
N ALA A 91 -0.95 16.94 -11.33
CA ALA A 91 -1.69 16.08 -10.41
C ALA A 91 -2.39 16.96 -9.37
N VAL A 92 -3.71 16.91 -9.31
CA VAL A 92 -4.53 17.55 -8.26
C VAL A 92 -5.10 16.48 -7.35
N THR A 93 -4.82 16.58 -6.06
CA THR A 93 -5.36 15.68 -5.02
C THR A 93 -6.53 16.35 -4.32
N LEU A 94 -7.64 15.64 -4.24
CA LEU A 94 -8.81 16.01 -3.44
C LEU A 94 -8.97 15.04 -2.29
N ASP A 95 -9.11 15.55 -1.09
CA ASP A 95 -9.49 14.80 0.09
C ASP A 95 -11.02 14.78 0.18
N ALA A 96 -11.62 13.60 -0.03
CA ALA A 96 -13.06 13.41 0.01
C ALA A 96 -13.47 12.70 1.31
N LYS A 97 -14.39 13.30 2.05
CA LYS A 97 -14.96 12.72 3.28
C LYS A 97 -16.32 12.15 2.99
N PHE A 98 -16.48 10.85 3.24
CA PHE A 98 -17.78 10.17 3.17
C PHE A 98 -18.24 9.77 4.56
N GLU A 99 -19.51 9.38 4.68
CA GLU A 99 -20.11 8.98 5.96
C GLU A 99 -19.34 7.86 6.69
N ARG A 100 -18.70 6.94 5.95
CA ARG A 100 -18.02 5.77 6.54
C ARG A 100 -16.48 5.85 6.53
N GLN A 101 -15.89 6.63 5.62
CA GLN A 101 -14.44 6.74 5.48
C GLN A 101 -14.04 7.98 4.69
N GLU A 102 -12.75 8.32 4.74
CA GLU A 102 -12.15 9.33 3.86
C GLU A 102 -11.40 8.64 2.71
N GLN A 103 -11.39 9.27 1.54
CA GLN A 103 -10.75 8.75 0.34
C GLN A 103 -10.14 9.90 -0.47
N ASP A 104 -8.86 9.78 -0.81
CA ASP A 104 -8.23 10.74 -1.71
C ASP A 104 -8.57 10.42 -3.17
N PHE A 105 -8.78 11.43 -3.98
CA PHE A 105 -8.87 11.32 -5.44
C PHE A 105 -7.77 12.14 -6.08
N VAL A 106 -7.08 11.58 -7.06
CA VAL A 106 -6.05 12.28 -7.83
C VAL A 106 -6.50 12.41 -9.27
N LEU A 107 -6.71 13.65 -9.71
CA LEU A 107 -6.99 13.99 -11.10
C LEU A 107 -5.70 14.44 -11.77
N MET A 108 -5.37 13.82 -12.89
CA MET A 108 -4.26 14.22 -13.75
C MET A 108 -4.79 15.12 -14.85
N PHE A 109 -4.22 16.31 -14.98
CA PHE A 109 -4.56 17.28 -16.02
C PHE A 109 -3.41 17.45 -16.99
N ASN A 110 -3.73 17.57 -18.28
CA ASN A 110 -2.78 18.01 -19.29
C ASN A 110 -2.63 19.54 -19.32
N LYS A 111 -1.76 20.06 -20.19
CA LYS A 111 -1.52 21.51 -20.34
C LYS A 111 -2.74 22.29 -20.85
N ALA A 112 -3.73 21.62 -21.44
CA ALA A 112 -5.02 22.21 -21.82
C ALA A 112 -6.06 22.14 -20.68
N GLU A 113 -5.62 21.77 -19.46
CA GLU A 113 -6.46 21.63 -18.27
C GLU A 113 -7.65 20.66 -18.48
N LYS A 114 -7.42 19.60 -19.28
CA LYS A 114 -8.33 18.48 -19.45
C LYS A 114 -7.86 17.27 -18.64
N ILE A 115 -8.81 16.54 -18.09
CA ILE A 115 -8.54 15.34 -17.29
C ILE A 115 -8.04 14.23 -18.23
N VAL A 116 -6.85 13.72 -17.94
CA VAL A 116 -6.24 12.59 -18.65
C VAL A 116 -6.11 11.35 -17.76
N GLY A 117 -6.45 11.47 -16.47
CA GLY A 117 -6.46 10.34 -15.54
C GLY A 117 -7.19 10.68 -14.24
N LEU A 118 -7.82 9.66 -13.66
CA LEU A 118 -8.48 9.70 -12.37
C LEU A 118 -8.04 8.48 -11.57
N TYR A 119 -7.47 8.69 -10.39
CA TYR A 119 -6.96 7.64 -9.53
C TYR A 119 -7.51 7.80 -8.11
N MET A 120 -7.79 6.67 -7.45
CA MET A 120 -8.15 6.62 -6.03
C MET A 120 -7.01 5.92 -5.28
N PRO A 121 -5.93 6.63 -4.90
CA PRO A 121 -4.88 6.02 -4.12
C PRO A 121 -5.46 5.53 -2.79
N GLN A 122 -4.94 4.42 -2.28
CA GLN A 122 -5.25 4.05 -0.89
C GLN A 122 -4.67 5.16 0.01
N LYS A 123 -5.49 5.75 0.90
CA LYS A 123 -4.94 6.64 1.94
C LYS A 123 -3.83 5.85 2.65
N ASN A 124 -2.64 6.43 2.72
CA ASN A 124 -1.51 5.87 3.46
C ASN A 124 -1.80 5.96 4.96
N VAL A 125 -2.77 5.17 5.43
CA VAL A 125 -2.94 4.90 6.85
C VAL A 125 -1.71 4.09 7.22
N GLY A 126 -0.80 4.67 8.00
CA GLY A 126 0.33 3.92 8.52
C GLY A 126 -0.17 2.69 9.27
N TYR A 127 0.64 1.62 9.28
CA TYR A 127 0.31 0.43 10.07
C TYR A 127 0.03 0.81 11.52
N THR A 128 -1.14 0.41 12.02
CA THR A 128 -1.53 0.56 13.42
C THR A 128 -1.52 -0.82 14.07
N LYS A 129 -0.84 -0.95 15.20
CA LYS A 129 -0.81 -2.22 15.93
C LYS A 129 -2.21 -2.58 16.45
N PRO A 130 -2.61 -3.86 16.41
CA PRO A 130 -3.88 -4.30 16.97
C PRO A 130 -3.99 -4.02 18.47
N PHE A 131 -5.20 -3.71 18.95
CA PHE A 131 -5.47 -3.33 20.35
C PHE A 131 -5.10 -4.41 21.38
N TYR A 132 -5.04 -5.68 20.96
CA TYR A 132 -4.68 -6.81 21.81
C TYR A 132 -3.16 -6.95 22.05
N VAL A 133 -2.34 -6.14 21.36
CA VAL A 133 -0.89 -6.25 21.46
C VAL A 133 -0.35 -5.41 22.61
N ASP A 134 -0.08 -6.06 23.74
CA ASP A 134 0.76 -5.47 24.78
C ASP A 134 2.24 -5.59 24.42
N THR A 135 2.84 -4.47 24.02
CA THR A 135 4.27 -4.41 23.65
C THR A 135 5.23 -4.70 24.81
N ALA A 136 4.76 -4.63 26.06
CA ALA A 136 5.55 -5.04 27.22
C ALA A 136 5.81 -6.56 27.24
N LEU A 137 4.94 -7.36 26.60
CA LEU A 137 5.03 -8.82 26.57
C LEU A 137 5.80 -9.37 25.36
N VAL A 138 6.07 -8.54 24.35
CA VAL A 138 6.60 -8.98 23.05
C VAL A 138 7.99 -8.38 22.78
N SER A 139 8.87 -9.16 22.17
CA SER A 139 10.16 -8.71 21.63
C SER A 139 10.25 -9.08 20.14
N GLU A 140 10.74 -8.17 19.31
CA GLU A 140 11.09 -8.46 17.91
C GLU A 140 12.59 -8.30 17.71
N LYS A 141 13.20 -9.23 16.99
CA LYS A 141 14.62 -9.18 16.61
C LYS A 141 14.77 -9.44 15.12
N SER A 142 15.38 -8.49 14.41
CA SER A 142 15.79 -8.69 13.02
C SER A 142 17.02 -9.59 12.95
N VAL A 143 16.98 -10.57 12.04
CA VAL A 143 18.05 -11.54 11.78
C VAL A 143 18.16 -11.81 10.28
N TYR A 144 19.20 -12.54 9.89
CA TYR A 144 19.31 -13.09 8.55
C TYR A 144 18.99 -14.58 8.56
N LEU A 145 18.14 -14.99 7.62
CA LEU A 145 17.83 -16.38 7.33
C LEU A 145 18.72 -16.85 6.17
N GLN A 146 19.55 -17.86 6.41
CA GLN A 146 20.37 -18.49 5.38
C GLN A 146 19.58 -19.63 4.72
N SER A 147 19.33 -19.52 3.41
CA SER A 147 18.63 -20.53 2.61
C SER A 147 19.47 -20.92 1.39
N GLY A 148 20.22 -22.02 1.50
CA GLY A 148 21.23 -22.38 0.50
C GLY A 148 22.29 -21.29 0.37
N THR A 149 22.44 -20.73 -0.83
CA THR A 149 23.36 -19.61 -1.12
C THR A 149 22.72 -18.23 -0.88
N HIS A 150 21.43 -18.17 -0.57
CA HIS A 150 20.67 -16.94 -0.42
C HIS A 150 20.59 -16.50 1.04
N GLN A 151 20.68 -15.20 1.26
CA GLN A 151 20.45 -14.59 2.57
C GLN A 151 19.18 -13.75 2.50
N LEU A 152 18.25 -13.99 3.42
CA LEU A 152 16.94 -13.33 3.49
C LEU A 152 16.82 -12.54 4.80
N ALA A 153 16.24 -11.33 4.73
CA ALA A 153 15.89 -10.59 5.93
C ALA A 153 14.74 -11.29 6.67
N ALA A 154 14.86 -11.44 7.98
CA ALA A 154 13.87 -12.10 8.80
C ALA A 154 13.66 -11.39 10.14
N VAL A 155 12.52 -11.63 10.76
CA VAL A 155 12.16 -11.15 12.09
C VAL A 155 11.72 -12.35 12.92
N ILE A 156 12.31 -12.46 14.11
CA ILE A 156 11.88 -13.38 15.15
C ILE A 156 11.07 -12.55 16.16
N THR A 157 9.82 -12.92 16.39
CA THR A 157 8.96 -12.32 17.41
C THR A 157 8.83 -13.31 18.56
N THR A 158 9.23 -12.93 19.78
CA THR A 158 9.21 -13.82 20.96
C THR A 158 8.39 -13.23 22.12
N PRO A 159 7.79 -14.08 22.97
CA PRO A 159 7.35 -13.64 24.29
C PRO A 159 8.56 -13.23 25.15
N LYS A 160 8.45 -12.14 25.92
CA LYS A 160 9.53 -11.65 26.81
C LYS A 160 9.65 -12.46 28.11
N ASN A 161 8.53 -12.93 28.64
CA ASN A 161 8.44 -13.54 29.97
C ASN A 161 8.16 -15.04 29.92
N ALA A 162 8.60 -15.73 28.87
CA ALA A 162 8.40 -17.16 28.70
C ALA A 162 9.69 -17.87 28.27
N SER A 163 9.76 -19.16 28.58
CA SER A 163 10.80 -20.08 28.11
C SER A 163 10.15 -21.41 27.75
N ASN A 164 10.86 -22.24 26.97
CA ASN A 164 10.32 -23.47 26.40
C ASN A 164 9.02 -23.24 25.61
N PHE A 165 8.97 -22.12 24.87
CA PHE A 165 7.80 -21.76 24.08
C PHE A 165 7.82 -22.44 22.70
N PRO A 166 6.66 -22.78 22.13
CA PRO A 166 6.58 -23.23 20.74
C PRO A 166 6.94 -22.10 19.77
N VAL A 167 7.35 -22.47 18.55
CA VAL A 167 7.67 -21.52 17.48
C VAL A 167 6.85 -21.83 16.23
N VAL A 168 6.23 -20.81 15.64
CA VAL A 168 5.49 -20.92 14.38
C VAL A 168 6.24 -20.20 13.26
N VAL A 169 6.57 -20.93 12.19
CA VAL A 169 7.08 -20.34 10.95
C VAL A 169 5.90 -19.89 10.11
N LEU A 170 5.84 -18.59 9.79
CA LEU A 170 4.78 -18.01 8.99
C LEU A 170 5.17 -17.99 7.51
N VAL A 171 4.40 -18.69 6.68
CA VAL A 171 4.69 -18.88 5.25
C VAL A 171 3.67 -18.10 4.42
N HIS A 172 4.20 -17.23 3.57
CA HIS A 172 3.43 -16.34 2.68
C HIS A 172 2.62 -17.08 1.63
N GLY A 173 1.78 -16.33 0.92
CA GLY A 173 1.17 -16.77 -0.33
C GLY A 173 2.13 -16.73 -1.52
N SER A 174 1.55 -16.85 -2.72
CA SER A 174 2.25 -16.76 -4.00
C SER A 174 2.76 -15.34 -4.30
N GLY A 175 3.85 -15.25 -5.06
CA GLY A 175 4.41 -13.99 -5.55
C GLY A 175 5.34 -13.29 -4.56
N PRO A 176 5.83 -12.09 -4.90
CA PRO A 176 6.66 -11.27 -4.02
C PRO A 176 5.90 -10.80 -2.78
N SER A 177 6.48 -10.99 -1.59
CA SER A 177 5.93 -10.53 -0.32
C SER A 177 7.05 -10.18 0.67
N ASP A 178 6.87 -9.09 1.41
CA ASP A 178 7.66 -8.82 2.60
C ASP A 178 7.26 -9.78 3.75
N MET A 179 8.03 -9.73 4.84
CA MET A 179 7.84 -10.58 6.02
C MET A 179 6.55 -10.29 6.82
N ASP A 180 5.89 -9.16 6.55
CA ASP A 180 4.68 -8.73 7.25
C ASP A 180 3.41 -9.18 6.49
N GLY A 181 3.55 -9.64 5.24
CA GLY A 181 2.44 -9.90 4.34
C GLY A 181 1.69 -8.62 3.97
N THR A 182 2.41 -7.51 3.82
CA THR A 182 1.82 -6.16 3.72
C THR A 182 0.82 -6.03 2.56
N VAL A 183 -0.39 -5.58 2.87
CA VAL A 183 -1.44 -5.22 1.89
C VAL A 183 -2.05 -3.88 2.28
N GLY A 184 -1.64 -2.82 1.59
CA GLY A 184 -1.98 -1.45 1.97
C GLY A 184 -1.51 -1.15 3.41
N PRO A 185 -2.40 -0.71 4.32
CA PRO A 185 -2.06 -0.44 5.72
C PRO A 185 -1.93 -1.69 6.59
N ASN A 186 -2.36 -2.85 6.07
CA ASN A 186 -2.49 -4.07 6.86
C ASN A 186 -1.20 -4.89 6.82
N LYS A 187 -0.87 -5.51 7.94
CA LYS A 187 0.30 -6.39 8.10
C LYS A 187 -0.12 -7.72 8.75
N PRO A 188 -0.96 -8.53 8.06
CA PRO A 188 -1.62 -9.68 8.66
C PRO A 188 -0.67 -10.70 9.30
N LEU A 189 0.50 -10.97 8.69
CA LEU A 189 1.46 -11.91 9.29
C LEU A 189 2.13 -11.30 10.52
N LYS A 190 2.34 -9.98 10.54
CA LYS A 190 2.81 -9.28 11.73
C LYS A 190 1.78 -9.30 12.85
N ASP A 191 0.51 -9.07 12.53
CA ASP A 191 -0.58 -9.09 13.50
C ASP A 191 -0.69 -10.47 14.16
N ILE A 192 -0.65 -11.54 13.37
CA ILE A 192 -0.60 -12.91 13.86
C ILE A 192 0.63 -13.14 14.74
N ALA A 193 1.82 -12.71 14.32
CA ALA A 193 3.04 -12.86 15.10
C ALA A 193 2.98 -12.17 16.47
N LEU A 194 2.45 -10.94 16.51
CA LEU A 194 2.28 -10.19 17.75
C LEU A 194 1.24 -10.85 18.66
N GLY A 195 0.10 -11.29 18.10
CA GLY A 195 -0.94 -12.01 18.85
C GLY A 195 -0.43 -13.33 19.43
N LEU A 196 0.32 -14.12 18.65
CA LEU A 196 0.94 -15.36 19.12
C LEU A 196 1.95 -15.08 20.24
N ALA A 197 2.77 -14.04 20.12
CA ALA A 197 3.76 -13.71 21.14
C ALA A 197 3.12 -13.25 22.46
N VAL A 198 2.03 -12.47 22.40
CA VAL A 198 1.23 -12.15 23.60
C VAL A 198 0.70 -13.43 24.29
N ASN A 199 0.43 -14.48 23.52
CA ASN A 199 -0.03 -15.77 24.00
C ASN A 199 1.10 -16.79 24.26
N GLY A 200 2.36 -16.33 24.37
CA GLY A 200 3.49 -17.19 24.74
C GLY A 200 4.04 -18.05 23.60
N ILE A 201 3.73 -17.74 22.34
CA ILE A 201 4.17 -18.48 21.15
C ILE A 201 5.09 -17.58 20.31
N ALA A 202 6.30 -18.04 20.01
CA ALA A 202 7.20 -17.29 19.15
C ALA A 202 6.89 -17.50 17.67
N THR A 203 7.36 -16.60 16.82
CA THR A 203 7.25 -16.74 15.36
C THR A 203 8.53 -16.38 14.63
N VAL A 204 8.69 -16.97 13.44
CA VAL A 204 9.69 -16.58 12.45
C VAL A 204 8.97 -16.10 11.19
N ARG A 205 9.29 -14.87 10.78
CA ARG A 205 8.81 -14.24 9.54
C ARG A 205 10.01 -13.83 8.70
N TYR A 206 9.91 -13.90 7.38
CA TYR A 206 11.04 -13.60 6.49
C TYR A 206 10.58 -12.95 5.19
N VAL A 207 11.42 -12.13 4.58
CA VAL A 207 11.17 -11.58 3.25
C VAL A 207 11.37 -12.70 2.23
N LYS A 208 10.42 -12.90 1.31
CA LYS A 208 10.58 -13.93 0.28
C LYS A 208 11.76 -13.62 -0.62
N ARG A 209 12.46 -14.65 -1.08
CA ARG A 209 13.53 -14.50 -2.08
C ARG A 209 13.06 -13.87 -3.39
N THR A 210 11.78 -13.97 -3.73
CA THR A 210 11.16 -13.28 -4.88
C THR A 210 11.21 -11.76 -4.79
N VAL A 211 11.34 -11.20 -3.58
CA VAL A 211 11.53 -9.75 -3.36
C VAL A 211 13.01 -9.37 -3.40
N ILE A 212 13.87 -10.18 -2.79
CA ILE A 212 15.31 -9.87 -2.64
C ILE A 212 16.09 -10.18 -3.93
N TYR A 213 15.70 -11.23 -4.65
CA TYR A 213 16.37 -11.75 -5.86
C TYR A 213 15.37 -11.87 -7.03
N PRO A 214 14.67 -10.78 -7.42
CA PRO A 214 13.60 -10.85 -8.42
C PRO A 214 14.07 -11.31 -9.80
N ALA A 215 15.34 -11.08 -10.14
CA ALA A 215 15.93 -11.48 -11.42
C ALA A 215 15.92 -13.02 -11.62
N GLU A 216 15.98 -13.80 -10.54
CA GLU A 216 15.95 -15.27 -10.59
C GLU A 216 14.55 -15.81 -10.95
N PHE A 217 13.51 -14.98 -10.79
CA PHE A 217 12.11 -15.33 -11.03
C PHE A 217 11.58 -14.83 -12.38
N THR A 218 12.48 -14.49 -13.30
CA THR A 218 12.16 -14.06 -14.68
C THR A 218 12.01 -15.23 -15.66
N LYS A 219 12.48 -16.41 -15.28
CA LYS A 219 12.36 -17.67 -16.05
C LYS A 219 11.40 -18.63 -15.33
N ALA A 220 11.17 -19.81 -15.90
CA ALA A 220 10.39 -20.84 -15.21
C ALA A 220 11.05 -21.21 -13.87
N PHE A 221 10.26 -21.17 -12.80
CA PHE A 221 10.62 -21.59 -11.45
C PHE A 221 9.48 -22.45 -10.89
N THR A 222 9.72 -23.10 -9.75
CA THR A 222 8.72 -23.93 -9.10
C THR A 222 8.46 -23.48 -7.67
N VAL A 223 7.48 -24.11 -7.02
CA VAL A 223 7.22 -23.93 -5.58
C VAL A 223 8.41 -24.34 -4.70
N LYS A 224 9.36 -25.13 -5.24
CA LYS A 224 10.58 -25.50 -4.52
C LYS A 224 11.38 -24.25 -4.18
N GLU A 225 11.71 -23.46 -5.20
CA GLU A 225 12.47 -22.22 -5.03
C GLU A 225 11.60 -21.12 -4.41
N GLU A 226 10.34 -21.02 -4.81
CA GLU A 226 9.49 -19.91 -4.36
C GLU A 226 9.10 -20.00 -2.87
N VAL A 227 8.94 -21.21 -2.34
CA VAL A 227 8.36 -21.43 -1.01
C VAL A 227 9.12 -22.46 -0.18
N VAL A 228 9.30 -23.69 -0.70
CA VAL A 228 9.70 -24.84 0.14
C VAL A 228 11.10 -24.68 0.72
N ASP A 229 12.10 -24.31 -0.10
CA ASP A 229 13.48 -24.20 0.36
C ASP A 229 13.63 -23.16 1.49
N ASP A 230 13.00 -22.00 1.33
CA ASP A 230 13.05 -20.91 2.32
C ASP A 230 12.25 -21.24 3.58
N ALA A 231 11.11 -21.92 3.45
CA ALA A 231 10.32 -22.36 4.60
C ALA A 231 11.09 -23.41 5.44
N LEU A 232 11.76 -24.36 4.80
CA LEU A 232 12.61 -25.35 5.49
C LEU A 232 13.79 -24.68 6.20
N ALA A 233 14.41 -23.70 5.57
CA ALA A 233 15.45 -22.89 6.21
C ALA A 233 14.89 -22.15 7.43
N ALA A 234 13.69 -21.58 7.33
CA ALA A 234 13.04 -20.88 8.44
C ALA A 234 12.67 -21.82 9.60
N VAL A 235 12.27 -23.07 9.31
CA VAL A 235 12.07 -24.13 10.31
C VAL A 235 13.38 -24.48 11.01
N ALA A 236 14.50 -24.54 10.28
CA ALA A 236 15.81 -24.74 10.89
C ALA A 236 16.20 -23.55 11.79
N LEU A 237 15.99 -22.31 11.34
CA LEU A 237 16.22 -21.11 12.14
C LEU A 237 15.36 -21.09 13.42
N ALA A 238 14.09 -21.48 13.34
CA ALA A 238 13.17 -21.54 14.48
C ALA A 238 13.70 -22.39 15.64
N LYS A 239 14.41 -23.49 15.33
CA LYS A 239 15.03 -24.38 16.33
C LYS A 239 16.24 -23.76 17.04
N THR A 240 16.77 -22.64 16.54
CA THR A 240 17.92 -21.94 17.14
C THR A 240 17.50 -20.76 18.02
N VAL A 241 16.20 -20.44 18.06
CA VAL A 241 15.68 -19.30 18.82
C VAL A 241 15.89 -19.56 20.32
N LYS A 242 16.55 -18.62 21.00
CA LYS A 242 16.77 -18.71 22.46
C LYS A 242 15.42 -18.79 23.19
N GLY A 243 15.23 -19.84 23.98
CA GLY A 243 14.01 -20.08 24.74
C GLY A 243 12.94 -20.89 23.99
N ALA A 244 13.18 -21.28 22.74
CA ALA A 244 12.30 -22.15 21.99
C ALA A 244 12.35 -23.61 22.46
N ASP A 245 11.19 -24.27 22.45
CA ASP A 245 11.10 -25.72 22.47
C ASP A 245 11.32 -26.28 21.06
N VAL A 246 12.48 -26.91 20.85
CA VAL A 246 12.87 -27.47 19.55
C VAL A 246 11.97 -28.62 19.06
N LYS A 247 11.17 -29.21 19.96
CA LYS A 247 10.18 -30.25 19.62
C LYS A 247 8.84 -29.66 19.19
N SER A 248 8.61 -28.38 19.45
CA SER A 248 7.34 -27.68 19.21
C SER A 248 7.52 -26.58 18.17
N VAL A 249 7.90 -26.99 16.96
CA VAL A 249 8.00 -26.11 15.79
C VAL A 249 6.87 -26.43 14.81
N PHE A 250 6.09 -25.42 14.46
CA PHE A 250 4.92 -25.52 13.60
C PHE A 250 5.06 -24.63 12.37
N VAL A 251 4.34 -24.96 11.31
CA VAL A 251 4.24 -24.14 10.09
C VAL A 251 2.80 -23.67 9.96
N LEU A 252 2.61 -22.36 9.78
CA LEU A 252 1.33 -21.77 9.43
C LEU A 252 1.50 -21.04 8.11
N GLY A 253 0.76 -21.48 7.11
CA GLY A 253 0.83 -20.92 5.77
C GLY A 253 -0.46 -20.23 5.34
N HIS A 254 -0.34 -19.15 4.57
CA HIS A 254 -1.46 -18.47 3.91
C HIS A 254 -1.47 -18.80 2.41
N SER A 255 -2.65 -19.07 1.84
CA SER A 255 -2.82 -19.35 0.41
C SER A 255 -1.85 -20.44 -0.09
N LEU A 256 -0.95 -20.13 -1.04
CA LEU A 256 0.08 -21.07 -1.52
C LEU A 256 0.91 -21.68 -0.38
N GLY A 257 1.29 -20.89 0.63
CA GLY A 257 2.00 -21.37 1.81
C GLY A 257 1.15 -22.35 2.63
N GLY A 258 -0.17 -22.11 2.72
CA GLY A 258 -1.10 -23.00 3.41
C GLY A 258 -1.29 -24.32 2.66
N MET A 259 -1.37 -24.25 1.33
CA MET A 259 -1.43 -25.42 0.45
C MET A 259 -0.16 -26.28 0.57
N LEU A 260 1.00 -25.66 0.73
CA LEU A 260 2.30 -26.35 0.81
C LEU A 260 2.71 -26.72 2.24
N ALA A 261 2.01 -26.25 3.27
CA ALA A 261 2.35 -26.55 4.66
C ALA A 261 2.47 -28.05 4.96
N PRO A 262 1.62 -28.96 4.43
CA PRO A 262 1.80 -30.41 4.64
C PRO A 262 3.02 -31.02 3.95
N ARG A 263 3.61 -30.33 2.97
CA ARG A 263 4.81 -30.78 2.24
C ARG A 263 6.11 -30.32 2.92
N ILE A 264 6.04 -29.25 3.71
CA ILE A 264 7.15 -28.64 4.45
C ILE A 264 7.34 -29.42 5.76
#